data_AF-A0A924LKE1-F1
#
_entry.id   AF-A0A924LKE1-F1
#
_cell.length_a   1.000
_cell.length_b   1.000
_cell.length_c   1.000
_cell.angle_alpha   90.00
_cell.angle_beta   90.00
_cell.angle_gamma   90.00
#
_symmetry.space_group_name_H-M   'P 1'
#
loop_
_entity.id
_entity.type
_entity.pdbx_description
1 polymer ?
#
loop_
_entity_poly.entity_id
_entity_poly.type
_entity_poly.pdbx_seq_one_letter_code
_entity_poly.pdbx_strand_id
1 'polypeptide(L)' 'GQDFGAGLSEAEIRYLIVHEFARSADDIVWRRSKLGLRLTPDQIATIVRFVEDQYD' A
#
# COMPACT_ATOMS: atom_id res chain seq x y z
N GLY A 1 -5.39 10.07 8.09
CA GLY A 1 -5.54 9.24 6.88
C GLY A 1 -6.00 7.86 7.28
N GLN A 2 -6.36 7.05 6.29
CA GLN A 2 -6.76 5.65 6.48
C GLN A 2 -5.62 4.78 7.06
N ASP A 3 -5.96 3.82 7.92
CA ASP A 3 -5.09 2.74 8.38
C ASP A 3 -5.38 1.48 7.56
N PHE A 4 -4.35 0.89 6.96
CA PHE A 4 -4.43 -0.32 6.14
C PHE A 4 -4.00 -1.59 6.90
N GLY A 5 -3.56 -1.45 8.15
CA GLY A 5 -3.07 -2.53 8.99
C GLY A 5 -1.56 -2.66 9.01
N ALA A 6 -1.06 -3.45 9.96
CA ALA A 6 0.38 -3.68 10.16
C ALA A 6 1.24 -2.40 10.30
N GLY A 7 0.63 -1.28 10.70
CA GLY A 7 1.25 0.03 10.82
C GLY A 7 1.33 0.83 9.52
N LEU A 8 0.78 0.32 8.39
CA LEU A 8 0.77 1.01 7.10
C LEU A 8 -0.38 2.01 7.03
N SER A 9 -0.03 3.28 6.94
CA SER A 9 -0.94 4.41 6.81
C SER A 9 -1.05 4.92 5.38
N GLU A 10 -2.12 5.65 5.09
CA GLU A 10 -2.30 6.36 3.83
C GLU A 10 -1.13 7.30 3.49
N ALA A 11 -0.57 7.97 4.51
CA ALA A 11 0.55 8.88 4.31
C ALA A 11 1.80 8.14 3.81
N GLU A 12 2.07 6.95 4.34
CA GLU A 12 3.18 6.10 3.88
C GLU A 12 2.93 5.58 2.47
N ILE A 13 1.71 5.14 2.13
CA ILE A 13 1.38 4.73 0.76
C ILE A 13 1.59 5.88 -0.22
N ARG A 14 1.11 7.09 0.09
CA ARG A 14 1.32 8.29 -0.73
C ARG A 14 2.80 8.62 -0.88
N TYR A 15 3.56 8.54 0.21
CA TYR A 15 5.00 8.72 0.17
C TYR A 15 5.68 7.72 -0.78
N LEU A 16 5.31 6.44 -0.67
CA LEU A 16 5.86 5.37 -1.51
C LEU A 16 5.53 5.57 -3.01
N ILE A 17 4.34 6.07 -3.32
CA ILE A 17 3.94 6.41 -4.68
C ILE A 17 4.78 7.59 -5.22
N VAL A 18 4.80 8.69 -4.48
CA VAL A 18 5.36 9.98 -4.96
C VAL A 18 6.89 9.98 -4.98
N HIS A 19 7.53 9.46 -3.94
CA HIS A 19 8.98 9.57 -3.74
C HIS A 19 9.73 8.30 -4.11
N GLU A 20 9.04 7.17 -4.06
CA GLU A 20 9.64 5.86 -4.29
C GLU A 20 9.14 5.17 -5.56
N PHE A 21 8.28 5.83 -6.34
CA PHE A 21 7.79 5.35 -7.63
C PHE A 21 7.06 3.99 -7.53
N ALA A 22 6.38 3.72 -6.41
CA ALA A 22 5.53 2.55 -6.29
C ALA A 22 4.32 2.68 -7.22
N ARG A 23 4.17 1.76 -8.18
CA ARG A 23 3.10 1.78 -9.20
C ARG A 23 1.99 0.77 -8.94
N SER A 24 2.12 -0.05 -7.91
CA SER A 24 1.13 -1.08 -7.55
C SER A 24 1.16 -1.39 -6.06
N ALA A 25 0.10 -2.03 -5.56
CA ALA A 25 0.10 -2.57 -4.20
C ALA A 25 1.23 -3.57 -3.97
N ASP A 26 1.62 -4.36 -4.97
CA ASP A 26 2.72 -5.32 -4.85
C ASP A 26 4.08 -4.65 -4.60
N ASP A 27 4.28 -3.47 -5.19
CA ASP A 27 5.48 -2.65 -4.96
C ASP A 27 5.60 -2.31 -3.47
N ILE A 28 4.48 -1.87 -2.89
CA ILE A 28 4.38 -1.43 -1.51
C ILE A 28 4.51 -2.63 -0.56
N VAL A 29 3.67 -3.64 -0.76
CA VAL A 29 3.43 -4.73 0.18
C VAL A 29 4.58 -5.75 0.15
N TRP A 30 5.19 -6.01 -1.01
CA TRP A 30 6.18 -7.07 -1.16
C TRP A 30 7.60 -6.58 -1.46
N ARG A 31 7.78 -5.39 -2.05
CA ARG A 31 9.14 -4.90 -2.41
C ARG A 31 9.68 -3.87 -1.43
N ARG A 32 8.88 -2.88 -1.03
CA ARG A 32 9.34 -1.77 -0.16
C ARG A 32 9.18 -2.04 1.33
N SER A 33 8.12 -2.75 1.74
CA SER A 33 7.80 -2.90 3.17
C SER A 33 7.82 -4.33 3.70
N LYS A 34 7.62 -5.34 2.84
CA LYS A 34 7.39 -6.76 3.22
C LYS A 34 6.17 -6.97 4.14
N LEU A 35 5.27 -5.99 4.24
CA LEU A 35 4.09 -6.09 5.09
C LEU A 35 3.07 -7.12 4.61
N GLY A 36 3.19 -7.65 3.40
CA GLY A 36 2.35 -8.76 2.93
C GLY A 36 2.48 -10.03 3.76
N LEU A 37 3.56 -10.16 4.55
CA LEU A 37 3.73 -11.24 5.53
C LEU A 37 2.87 -11.06 6.79
N ARG A 38 2.25 -9.90 6.99
CA ARG A 38 1.49 -9.53 8.20
C ARG A 38 0.06 -9.08 7.92
N LEU A 39 -0.19 -8.53 6.74
CA LEU A 39 -1.50 -8.05 6.31
C LEU A 39 -2.43 -9.24 5.98
N THR A 40 -3.71 -9.09 6.29
CA THR A 40 -4.74 -10.03 5.85
C THR A 40 -5.05 -9.84 4.35
N PRO A 41 -5.66 -10.85 3.68
CA PRO A 41 -6.10 -10.69 2.30
C PRO A 41 -7.02 -9.48 2.06
N ASP A 42 -7.95 -9.21 2.98
CA ASP A 42 -8.87 -8.07 2.87
C ASP A 42 -8.16 -6.72 3.03
N GLN A 43 -7.13 -6.65 3.87
CA GLN A 43 -6.28 -5.47 3.99
C GLN A 43 -5.49 -5.23 2.71
N ILE A 44 -4.92 -6.28 2.11
CA ILE A 44 -4.22 -6.18 0.82
C ILE A 44 -5.19 -5.73 -0.28
N ALA A 45 -6.40 -6.29 -0.35
CA ALA A 45 -7.42 -5.87 -1.32
C ALA A 45 -7.81 -4.39 -1.16
N THR A 46 -7.87 -3.91 0.09
CA THR A 46 -8.12 -2.49 0.37
C THR A 46 -6.98 -1.60 -0.13
N ILE A 47 -5.72 -2.04 0.01
CA ILE A 47 -4.55 -1.34 -0.53
C ILE A 47 -4.57 -1.34 -2.06
N VAL A 48 -4.91 -2.47 -2.70
CA VAL A 48 -5.02 -2.59 -4.17
C VAL A 48 -5.97 -1.53 -4.70
N ARG A 49 -7.22 -1.50 -4.22
CA ARG A 49 -8.21 -0.50 -4.65
C ARG A 49 -7.72 0.92 -4.41
N PHE A 50 -7.15 1.21 -3.24
CA PHE A 50 -6.65 2.54 -2.94
C PHE A 50 -5.56 2.99 -3.91
N VAL A 51 -4.62 2.10 -4.26
CA VAL A 51 -3.52 2.41 -5.19
C VAL A 51 -4.05 2.55 -6.62
N GLU A 52 -5.01 1.73 -7.06
CA GLU A 52 -5.66 1.84 -8.36
C GLU A 52 -6.38 3.19 -8.51
N ASP A 53 -7.16 3.61 -7.50
CA ASP A 53 -7.85 4.92 -7.45
C ASP A 53 -6.87 6.13 -7.52
N GLN A 54 -5.57 5.95 -7.26
CA GLN A 54 -4.57 7.02 -7.42
C GLN A 54 -4.07 7.19 -8.87
N TYR A 55 -4.38 6.25 -9.76
CA TYR A 55 -3.90 6.23 -11.14
C TYR A 55 -5.02 6.32 -12.19
N ASP A 56 -6.29 6.26 -11.77
CA ASP A 56 -7.46 6.65 -12.56
C ASP A 56 -7.60 8.18 -12.67
#